data_AF-A0A524JC88-F1
#
_entry.id   AF-A0A524JC88-F1
#
_cell.length_a   1.000
_cell.length_b   1.000
_cell.length_c   1.000
_cell.angle_alpha   90.00
_cell.angle_beta   90.00
_cell.angle_gamma   90.00
#
_symmetry.space_group_name_H-M   'P 1'
#
loop_
_entity.id
_entity.type
_entity.pdbx_description
1 polymer ?
#
loop_
_entity_poly.entity_id
_entity_poly.type
_entity_poly.pdbx_seq_one_letter_code
_entity_poly.pdbx_strand_id
1 'polypeptide(L)'
;MRCAKFVVLLLLFFCGKVHCQQIQLSPSTEVSILTVGTADELYAKFGHSAIRIQDPVLGLDVVYNYGLFDFSDPNLYTKFTRGKLEYRSGRFQVDSFLYGYELENRWVKEQVLELSAPERQS
;
A
#
# COMPACT_ATOMS: atom_id res chain seq x y z
N MET A 1 -48.67 -12.33 -9.67
CA MET A 1 -47.57 -11.43 -10.08
C MET A 1 -47.35 -10.19 -9.18
N ARG A 2 -48.33 -9.74 -8.37
CA ARG A 2 -48.17 -8.56 -7.47
C ARG A 2 -47.44 -8.87 -6.15
N CYS A 3 -47.63 -10.07 -5.57
CA CYS A 3 -47.00 -10.46 -4.31
C CYS A 3 -45.46 -10.62 -4.42
N ALA A 4 -44.95 -11.11 -5.55
CA ALA A 4 -43.52 -11.25 -5.78
C ALA A 4 -42.77 -9.90 -5.74
N LYS A 5 -43.42 -8.81 -6.19
CA LYS A 5 -42.84 -7.46 -6.16
C LYS A 5 -42.73 -6.91 -4.73
N PHE A 6 -43.69 -7.22 -3.86
CA PHE A 6 -43.64 -6.83 -2.45
C PHE A 6 -42.55 -7.59 -1.69
N VAL A 7 -42.35 -8.87 -1.98
CA VAL A 7 -41.27 -9.68 -1.37
C VAL A 7 -39.89 -9.16 -1.77
N VAL A 8 -39.70 -8.78 -3.04
CA VAL A 8 -38.44 -8.15 -3.52
C VAL A 8 -38.19 -6.80 -2.84
N LEU A 9 -39.23 -5.96 -2.68
CA LEU A 9 -39.09 -4.68 -1.98
C LEU A 9 -38.72 -4.85 -0.50
N LEU A 10 -39.28 -5.87 0.15
CA LEU A 10 -39.00 -6.21 1.55
C LEU A 10 -37.57 -6.73 1.75
N LEU A 11 -37.07 -7.54 0.80
CA LEU A 11 -35.68 -8.03 0.79
C LEU A 11 -34.66 -6.90 0.59
N LEU A 12 -34.97 -5.89 -0.24
CA LEU A 12 -34.13 -4.71 -0.42
C LEU A 12 -34.09 -3.82 0.83
N PHE A 13 -35.19 -3.76 1.59
CA PHE A 13 -35.26 -3.00 2.84
C PHE A 13 -34.52 -3.68 4.01
N PHE A 14 -34.39 -5.01 3.97
CA PHE A 14 -33.61 -5.81 4.93
C PHE A 14 -32.13 -5.97 4.58
N CYS A 15 -31.64 -5.32 3.51
CA CYS A 15 -30.21 -5.10 3.28
C CYS A 15 -29.71 -4.03 4.28
N GLY A 16 -29.80 -4.38 5.57
CA GLY A 16 -29.39 -3.56 6.69
C GLY A 16 -27.91 -3.28 6.67
N LYS A 17 -27.56 -2.12 7.21
CA LYS A 17 -26.21 -1.52 7.31
C LYS A 17 -25.07 -2.55 7.35
N VAL A 18 -24.45 -2.76 6.20
CA VAL A 18 -23.14 -3.40 6.12
C VAL A 18 -22.15 -2.46 6.78
N HIS A 19 -21.68 -2.80 7.97
CA HIS A 19 -20.62 -2.07 8.63
C HIS A 19 -19.31 -2.55 8.03
N CYS A 20 -18.64 -1.69 7.26
CA CYS A 20 -17.23 -1.89 6.95
C CYS A 20 -16.47 -1.76 8.27
N GLN A 21 -16.05 -2.87 8.87
CA GLN A 21 -15.22 -2.82 10.08
C GLN A 21 -13.84 -2.35 9.66
N GLN A 22 -13.50 -1.12 10.05
CA GLN A 22 -12.14 -0.63 9.93
C GLN A 22 -11.25 -1.46 10.85
N ILE A 23 -10.20 -2.05 10.29
CA ILE A 23 -9.18 -2.77 11.05
C ILE A 23 -8.64 -1.81 12.11
N GLN A 24 -8.81 -2.18 13.38
CA GLN A 24 -8.25 -1.45 14.50
C GLN A 24 -6.83 -1.98 14.73
N LEU A 25 -5.86 -1.12 14.53
CA LEU A 25 -4.46 -1.37 14.81
C LEU A 25 -4.25 -1.47 16.32
N SER A 26 -3.36 -2.37 16.73
CA SER A 26 -3.06 -2.58 18.13
C SER A 26 -2.18 -1.45 18.68
N PRO A 27 -2.12 -1.27 20.01
CA PRO A 27 -1.17 -0.33 20.62
C PRO A 27 0.30 -0.64 20.27
N SER A 28 0.60 -1.89 19.88
CA SER A 28 1.93 -2.37 19.50
C SER A 28 2.24 -2.17 18.01
N THR A 29 1.38 -1.50 17.24
CA THR A 29 1.67 -1.19 15.84
C THR A 29 2.83 -0.22 15.72
N GLU A 30 3.77 -0.55 14.83
CA GLU A 30 4.82 0.35 14.37
C GLU A 30 4.54 0.79 12.93
N VAL A 31 4.74 2.08 12.68
CA VAL A 31 4.71 2.66 11.34
C VAL A 31 6.09 3.22 11.07
N SER A 32 6.69 2.82 9.95
CA SER A 32 8.04 3.23 9.59
C SER A 32 8.14 3.66 8.14
N ILE A 33 9.14 4.51 7.86
CA ILE A 33 9.56 4.83 6.51
C ILE A 33 10.73 3.93 6.15
N LEU A 34 10.58 3.18 5.06
CA LEU A 34 11.66 2.45 4.42
C LEU A 34 12.26 3.31 3.33
N THR A 35 13.53 3.66 3.44
CA THR A 35 14.31 4.36 2.42
C THR A 35 15.21 3.37 1.71
N VAL A 36 15.08 3.29 0.39
CA VAL A 36 15.88 2.45 -0.49
C VAL A 36 16.96 3.31 -1.15
N GLY A 37 18.19 2.81 -1.18
CA GLY A 37 19.32 3.44 -1.85
C GLY A 37 19.11 3.67 -3.34
N THR A 38 19.97 4.48 -3.96
CA THR A 38 19.91 4.81 -5.40
C THR A 38 20.33 3.62 -6.27
N ALA A 39 20.01 3.69 -7.57
CA ALA A 39 20.55 2.79 -8.60
C ALA A 39 20.84 3.57 -9.90
N ASP A 40 21.44 2.91 -10.89
CA ASP A 40 21.84 3.59 -12.12
C ASP A 40 20.70 3.92 -13.08
N GLU A 41 19.64 3.13 -13.05
CA GLU A 41 18.43 3.37 -13.82
C GLU A 41 17.78 4.71 -13.44
N LEU A 42 17.33 5.48 -14.45
CA LEU A 42 16.85 6.86 -14.24
C LEU A 42 15.71 6.92 -13.22
N TYR A 43 14.79 5.95 -13.25
CA TYR A 43 13.66 5.90 -12.34
C TYR A 43 14.05 5.60 -10.88
N ALA A 44 15.27 5.09 -10.65
CA ALA A 44 15.80 4.73 -9.32
C ALA A 44 16.98 5.61 -8.90
N LYS A 45 17.36 6.61 -9.71
CA LYS A 45 18.57 7.42 -9.50
C LYS A 45 18.56 8.23 -8.21
N PHE A 46 17.37 8.50 -7.66
CA PHE A 46 17.17 9.28 -6.43
C PHE A 46 16.78 8.41 -5.23
N GLY A 47 16.83 7.08 -5.38
CA GLY A 47 16.37 6.15 -4.36
C GLY A 47 14.85 6.02 -4.36
N HIS A 48 14.31 5.46 -3.29
CA HIS A 48 12.89 5.21 -3.15
C HIS A 48 12.44 5.28 -1.69
N SER A 49 11.17 5.58 -1.45
CA SER A 49 10.60 5.51 -0.11
C SER A 49 9.29 4.73 -0.10
N ALA A 50 9.07 3.96 0.95
CA ALA A 50 7.83 3.23 1.20
C ALA A 50 7.44 3.32 2.68
N ILE A 51 6.16 3.07 2.98
CA ILE A 51 5.66 3.04 4.35
C ILE A 51 5.47 1.58 4.75
N ARG A 52 6.05 1.16 5.87
CA ARG A 52 5.77 -0.15 6.47
C ARG A 52 4.82 0.01 7.65
N ILE A 53 3.87 -0.91 7.75
CA ILE A 53 2.98 -1.07 8.90
C ILE A 53 3.20 -2.49 9.43
N GLN A 54 3.68 -2.55 10.68
CA GLN A 54 3.88 -3.80 11.39
C GLN A 54 2.98 -3.82 12.63
N ASP A 55 2.16 -4.86 12.77
CA ASP A 55 1.35 -5.11 13.94
C ASP A 55 1.45 -6.59 14.34
N PRO A 56 2.20 -6.93 15.41
CA PRO A 56 2.41 -8.30 15.82
C PRO A 56 1.14 -8.96 16.39
N VAL A 57 0.19 -8.18 16.92
CA VAL A 57 -1.07 -8.71 17.47
C VAL A 57 -1.98 -9.19 16.34
N LEU A 58 -1.95 -8.49 15.21
CA LEU A 58 -2.75 -8.83 14.03
C LEU A 58 -1.99 -9.73 13.03
N GLY A 59 -0.70 -10.00 13.26
CA GLY A 59 0.17 -10.68 12.29
C GLY A 59 0.33 -9.91 10.98
N LEU A 60 0.26 -8.57 11.05
CA LEU A 60 0.39 -7.69 9.90
C LEU A 60 1.84 -7.25 9.77
N ASP A 61 2.45 -7.46 8.61
CA ASP A 61 3.76 -6.88 8.29
C ASP A 61 3.81 -6.57 6.79
N VAL A 62 3.47 -5.33 6.45
CA VAL A 62 3.19 -4.93 5.07
C VAL A 62 3.86 -3.62 4.72
N VAL A 63 4.30 -3.52 3.48
CA VAL A 63 4.90 -2.31 2.91
C VAL A 63 3.96 -1.75 1.85
N TYR A 64 3.53 -0.51 2.04
CA TYR A 64 2.83 0.30 1.06
C TYR A 64 3.86 1.08 0.24
N ASN A 65 3.96 0.68 -1.03
CA ASN A 65 4.87 1.24 -2.00
C ASN A 65 4.07 2.16 -2.94
N TYR A 66 4.57 3.38 -3.15
CA TYR A 66 3.94 4.40 -3.99
C TYR A 66 4.82 4.68 -5.19
N GLY A 67 4.24 5.00 -6.35
CA GLY A 67 5.02 5.31 -7.54
C GLY A 67 5.48 4.08 -8.32
N LEU A 68 4.77 2.95 -8.19
CA LEU A 68 4.98 1.80 -9.06
C LEU A 68 4.46 2.11 -10.46
N PHE A 69 5.13 1.62 -11.48
CA PHE A 69 4.73 1.76 -12.87
C PHE A 69 4.97 0.44 -13.62
N ASP A 70 4.45 0.36 -14.84
CA ASP A 70 4.65 -0.79 -15.71
C ASP A 70 5.95 -0.62 -16.51
N PHE A 71 6.91 -1.53 -16.29
CA PHE A 71 8.18 -1.53 -17.03
C PHE A 71 8.01 -1.84 -18.52
N SER A 72 6.88 -2.44 -18.92
CA SER A 72 6.55 -2.71 -20.32
C SER A 72 5.86 -1.55 -21.03
N ASP A 73 5.64 -0.42 -20.33
CA ASP A 73 4.99 0.75 -20.93
C ASP A 73 5.79 1.31 -22.13
N PRO A 74 5.15 1.48 -23.30
CA PRO A 74 5.82 2.03 -24.47
C PRO A 74 6.20 3.51 -24.27
N ASN A 75 7.48 3.81 -24.50
CA ASN A 75 8.09 5.12 -24.26
C ASN A 75 8.21 5.51 -22.79
N LEU A 76 8.41 4.52 -21.90
CA LEU A 76 8.60 4.70 -20.46
C LEU A 76 9.41 5.94 -20.10
N TYR A 77 10.64 6.09 -20.62
CA TYR A 77 11.51 7.23 -20.28
C TYR A 77 10.98 8.59 -20.77
N THR A 78 10.37 8.65 -21.95
CA THR A 78 9.74 9.88 -22.46
C THR A 78 8.54 10.28 -21.60
N LYS A 79 7.74 9.31 -21.12
CA LYS A 79 6.61 9.59 -20.23
C LYS A 79 7.11 9.98 -18.84
N PHE A 80 8.09 9.27 -18.30
CA PHE A 80 8.71 9.55 -17.00
C PHE A 80 9.24 10.99 -16.95
N THR A 81 10.10 11.37 -17.89
CA THR A 81 10.69 12.72 -17.95
C THR A 81 9.68 13.85 -18.17
N ARG A 82 8.50 13.53 -18.70
CA ARG A 82 7.40 14.48 -18.91
C ARG A 82 6.33 14.45 -17.81
N GLY A 83 6.50 13.62 -16.78
CA GLY A 83 5.50 13.44 -15.72
C GLY A 83 4.18 12.84 -16.21
N LYS A 84 4.21 12.02 -17.26
CA LYS A 84 3.02 11.39 -17.88
C LYS A 84 2.95 9.88 -17.66
N LEU A 85 3.80 9.33 -16.79
CA LEU A 85 3.77 7.91 -16.48
C LEU A 85 2.61 7.64 -15.53
N GLU A 86 1.85 6.59 -15.78
CA GLU A 86 0.77 6.17 -14.91
C GLU A 86 1.37 5.43 -13.71
N TYR A 87 1.13 5.96 -12.51
CA TYR A 87 1.64 5.40 -11.27
C TYR A 87 0.53 4.74 -10.47
N ARG A 88 0.88 3.69 -9.73
CA ARG A 88 -0.02 3.02 -8.80
C ARG A 88 0.65 2.84 -7.44
N SER A 89 -0.19 2.68 -6.42
CA SER A 89 0.25 2.14 -5.13
C SER A 89 0.16 0.62 -5.15
N GLY A 90 1.01 -0.02 -4.36
CA GLY A 90 1.01 -1.47 -4.17
C GLY A 90 1.29 -1.83 -2.73
N ARG A 91 0.74 -2.97 -2.31
CA ARG A 91 0.94 -3.56 -0.98
C ARG A 91 1.77 -4.83 -1.13
N PHE A 92 2.86 -4.92 -0.38
CA PHE A 92 3.77 -6.07 -0.37
C PHE A 92 3.93 -6.60 1.04
N GLN A 93 4.29 -7.88 1.18
CA GLN A 93 4.90 -8.37 2.41
C GLN A 93 6.31 -7.79 2.52
N VAL A 94 6.76 -7.50 3.75
CA VAL A 94 8.09 -6.90 3.97
C VAL A 94 9.21 -7.75 3.39
N ASP A 95 9.16 -9.07 3.54
CA ASP A 95 10.20 -9.98 3.05
C ASP A 95 10.36 -9.89 1.54
N SER A 96 9.25 -9.89 0.79
CA SER A 96 9.26 -9.75 -0.66
C SER A 96 9.78 -8.37 -1.10
N PHE A 97 9.46 -7.31 -0.35
CA PHE A 97 9.97 -5.96 -0.61
C PHE A 97 11.48 -5.90 -0.41
N LEU A 98 11.99 -6.41 0.71
CA LEU A 98 13.42 -6.41 1.02
C LEU A 98 14.21 -7.27 0.05
N TYR A 99 13.73 -8.48 -0.25
CA TYR A 99 14.38 -9.40 -1.18
C TYR A 99 14.51 -8.80 -2.58
N GLY A 100 13.49 -8.07 -3.06
CA GLY A 100 13.56 -7.39 -4.36
C GLY A 100 14.72 -6.40 -4.44
N TYR A 101 14.91 -5.58 -3.41
CA TYR A 101 16.00 -4.60 -3.37
C TYR A 101 17.37 -5.22 -3.05
N GLU A 102 17.40 -6.34 -2.33
CA GLU A 102 18.62 -7.13 -2.14
C GLU A 102 19.15 -7.66 -3.48
N LEU A 103 18.27 -8.20 -4.33
CA LEU A 103 18.65 -8.64 -5.69
C LEU A 103 19.18 -7.50 -6.56
N GLU A 104 18.68 -6.28 -6.34
CA GLU A 104 19.19 -5.07 -7.00
C GLU A 104 20.51 -4.55 -6.40
N ASN A 105 21.05 -5.20 -5.36
CA ASN A 105 22.20 -4.74 -4.57
C ASN A 105 22.01 -3.33 -3.96
N ARG A 106 20.79 -3.04 -3.52
CA ARG A 106 20.44 -1.75 -2.92
C ARG A 106 20.21 -1.91 -1.42
N TRP A 107 20.76 -0.99 -0.64
CA TRP A 107 20.50 -0.94 0.79
C TRP A 107 19.07 -0.43 1.06
N VAL A 108 18.48 -0.90 2.15
CA VAL A 108 17.22 -0.39 2.70
C VAL A 108 17.44 0.03 4.15
N LYS A 109 17.01 1.23 4.50
CA LYS A 109 17.06 1.77 5.86
C LYS A 109 15.65 2.00 6.37
N GLU A 110 15.38 1.55 7.58
CA GLU A 110 14.11 1.77 8.27
C GLU A 110 14.21 2.92 9.27
N GLN A 111 13.18 3.77 9.30
CA GLN A 111 12.98 4.81 10.28
C GLN A 111 11.59 4.68 10.89
N VAL A 112 11.50 4.19 12.12
CA VAL A 112 10.25 4.12 12.89
C VAL A 112 9.80 5.53 13.25
N LEU A 113 8.50 5.80 13.07
CA LEU A 113 7.90 7.09 13.36
C LEU A 113 7.33 7.11 14.78
N GLU A 114 7.57 8.20 15.50
CA GLU A 114 6.98 8.46 16.81
C GLU A 114 5.55 8.98 16.66
N LEU A 115 4.61 8.08 16.34
CA LEU A 115 3.19 8.41 16.20
C LEU A 115 2.44 8.12 17.50
N SER A 116 1.40 8.90 17.79
CA SER A 116 0.39 8.56 18.79
C SER A 116 -0.55 7.46 18.28
N ALA A 117 -1.30 6.81 19.18
CA ALA A 117 -2.26 5.77 18.78
C ALA A 117 -3.33 6.28 17.78
N PRO A 118 -3.91 7.50 17.93
CA PRO A 118 -4.81 8.04 16.92
C PRO A 118 -4.14 8.26 15.55
N GLU A 119 -2.89 8.72 15.52
CA GLU A 119 -2.15 8.97 14.27
C GLU A 119 -1.77 7.68 13.53
N ARG A 120 -1.55 6.58 14.25
CA ARG A 120 -1.35 5.27 13.61
C ARG A 120 -2.61 4.75 12.92
N GLN A 121 -3.80 5.14 13.42
CA GLN A 121 -5.11 4.63 12.99
C GLN A 121 -5.78 5.49 11.90
N SER A 122 -5.26 6.68 11.62
CA SER A 122 -5.84 7.69 10.71
C SER A 122 -5.62 7.41 9.23
#